data_AF-A0A4D4MJR1-F1
#
_entry.id   AF-A0A4D4MJR1-F1
#
_cell.length_a   1.000
_cell.length_b   1.000
_cell.length_c   1.000
_cell.angle_alpha   90.00
_cell.angle_beta   90.00
_cell.angle_gamma   90.00
#
_symmetry.space_group_name_H-M   'P 1'
#
loop_
_entity.id
_entity.type
_entity.pdbx_description
1 polymer ?
#
loop_
_entity_poly.entity_id
_entity_poly.type
_entity_poly.pdbx_seq_one_letter_code
_entity_poly.pdbx_strand_id
1 'polypeptide(L)'
;MPVSNFDTSGLFAVEDIVIAVSPLAVPSARVTAAAVRAGGLGVLDLTSGGRRAAAELALAEEWSAAGFGVRLSDNDAFPARDLPARVHTVLLTSDASCTRATSPATACSSR
;
A
#
# COMPACT_ATOMS: atom_id res chain seq x y z
N MET A 1 -12.69 -23.83 -6.52
CA MET A 1 -12.39 -23.51 -5.11
C MET A 1 -13.48 -22.58 -4.60
N PRO A 2 -14.39 -23.00 -3.71
CA PRO A 2 -15.31 -22.07 -3.09
C PRO A 2 -14.50 -21.21 -2.11
N VAL A 3 -14.56 -19.89 -2.26
CA VAL A 3 -14.09 -18.99 -1.20
C VAL A 3 -15.15 -19.03 -0.10
N SER A 4 -14.79 -19.55 1.07
CA SER A 4 -15.66 -19.56 2.24
C SER A 4 -15.95 -18.13 2.66
N ASN A 5 -17.23 -17.78 2.83
CA ASN A 5 -17.61 -16.53 3.47
C ASN A 5 -17.08 -16.52 4.92
N PHE A 6 -16.35 -15.47 5.29
CA PHE A 6 -15.97 -15.24 6.68
C PHE A 6 -17.18 -14.66 7.44
N ASP A 7 -17.48 -15.23 8.60
CA ASP A 7 -18.53 -14.76 9.51
C ASP A 7 -17.96 -13.63 10.38
N THR A 8 -18.49 -12.42 10.21
CA THR A 8 -18.00 -11.15 10.81
C THR A 8 -18.78 -10.77 12.09
N SER A 9 -19.40 -11.73 12.75
CA SER A 9 -20.29 -11.49 13.89
C SER A 9 -19.53 -11.34 15.22
N GLY A 10 -18.86 -10.21 15.48
CA GLY A 10 -18.18 -10.00 16.78
C GLY A 10 -17.78 -8.57 17.11
N LEU A 11 -18.71 -7.78 17.69
CA LEU A 11 -18.60 -6.53 18.48
C LEU A 11 -17.74 -5.34 17.99
N PHE A 12 -16.95 -5.52 16.93
CA PHE A 12 -16.70 -4.54 15.88
C PHE A 12 -17.16 -5.26 14.62
N ALA A 13 -18.24 -4.84 13.98
CA ALA A 13 -18.48 -5.32 12.63
C ALA A 13 -17.26 -4.85 11.84
N VAL A 14 -16.33 -5.77 11.52
CA VAL A 14 -15.21 -5.46 10.64
C VAL A 14 -15.85 -5.18 9.31
N GLU A 15 -16.20 -3.94 9.07
CA GLU A 15 -16.66 -3.50 7.76
C GLU A 15 -15.66 -4.01 6.73
N ASP A 16 -16.16 -4.79 5.77
CA ASP A 16 -15.31 -5.46 4.78
C ASP A 16 -14.43 -4.41 4.10
N ILE A 17 -13.12 -4.45 4.38
CA ILE A 17 -12.18 -3.49 3.81
C ILE A 17 -11.88 -3.90 2.36
N VAL A 18 -12.38 -3.10 1.42
CA VAL A 18 -12.04 -3.24 0.00
C VAL A 18 -10.64 -2.67 -0.24
N ILE A 19 -9.71 -3.54 -0.63
CA ILE A 19 -8.36 -3.13 -1.04
C ILE A 19 -8.33 -2.98 -2.57
N ALA A 20 -8.10 -1.76 -3.05
CA ALA A 20 -8.01 -1.46 -4.47
C ALA A 20 -6.54 -1.36 -4.89
N VAL A 21 -6.07 -2.37 -5.63
CA VAL A 21 -4.72 -2.44 -6.19
C VAL A 21 -4.80 -2.44 -7.71
N SER A 22 -4.01 -1.59 -8.37
CA SER A 22 -3.89 -1.62 -9.83
C SER A 22 -3.23 -2.93 -10.29
N PRO A 23 -3.82 -3.69 -11.24
CA PRO A 23 -3.24 -4.95 -11.72
C PRO A 23 -2.04 -4.76 -12.67
N LEU A 24 -1.73 -3.52 -13.05
CA LEU A 24 -0.75 -3.22 -14.10
C LEU A 24 0.69 -3.13 -13.61
N ALA A 25 0.93 -3.22 -12.30
CA ALA A 25 2.24 -2.94 -11.70
C ALA A 25 2.84 -1.57 -12.12
N VAL A 26 1.95 -0.59 -12.39
CA VAL A 26 2.30 0.78 -12.74
C VAL A 26 1.68 1.73 -11.69
N PRO A 27 2.44 2.69 -11.16
CA PRO A 27 1.92 3.66 -10.20
C PRO A 27 0.85 4.54 -10.84
N SER A 28 -0.26 4.73 -10.12
CA SER A 28 -1.35 5.64 -10.52
C SER A 28 -2.05 6.25 -9.30
N ALA A 29 -1.71 7.49 -8.99
CA ALA A 29 -2.34 8.30 -7.95
C ALA A 29 -3.84 8.47 -8.17
N ARG A 30 -4.29 8.51 -9.43
CA ARG A 30 -5.72 8.64 -9.78
C ARG A 30 -6.52 7.43 -9.29
N VAL A 31 -6.02 6.23 -9.53
CA VAL A 31 -6.69 4.99 -9.09
C VAL A 31 -6.72 4.92 -7.56
N THR A 32 -5.58 5.20 -6.92
CA THR A 32 -5.46 5.24 -5.46
C THR A 32 -6.44 6.24 -4.84
N ALA A 33 -6.46 7.49 -5.33
CA ALA A 33 -7.32 8.53 -4.80
C ALA A 33 -8.81 8.28 -5.11
N ALA A 34 -9.14 7.65 -6.24
CA ALA A 34 -10.51 7.24 -6.54
C ALA A 34 -11.01 6.18 -5.55
N ALA A 35 -10.18 5.18 -5.23
CA ALA A 35 -10.52 4.16 -4.25
C ALA A 35 -10.70 4.75 -2.84
N VAL A 36 -9.79 5.63 -2.42
CA VAL A 36 -9.91 6.33 -1.12
C VAL A 36 -11.21 7.13 -1.04
N ARG A 37 -11.59 7.85 -2.10
CA ARG A 37 -12.87 8.59 -2.14
C ARG A 37 -14.09 7.69 -2.17
N ALA A 38 -13.96 6.47 -2.69
CA ALA A 38 -15.02 5.46 -2.66
C ALA A 38 -15.15 4.76 -1.28
N GLY A 39 -14.33 5.13 -0.29
CA GLY A 39 -14.33 4.53 1.04
C GLY A 39 -13.51 3.24 1.16
N GLY A 40 -12.75 2.86 0.13
CA GLY A 40 -11.83 1.72 0.16
C GLY A 40 -10.41 2.12 0.53
N LEU A 41 -9.55 1.11 0.72
CA LEU A 41 -8.11 1.30 0.82
C LEU A 41 -7.50 1.36 -0.58
N GLY A 42 -7.22 2.56 -1.07
CA GLY A 42 -6.44 2.74 -2.29
C GLY A 42 -4.98 2.38 -2.06
N VAL A 43 -4.41 1.55 -2.94
CA VAL A 43 -3.00 1.15 -2.87
C VAL A 43 -2.24 1.61 -4.10
N LEU A 44 -1.19 2.41 -3.89
CA LEU A 44 -0.27 2.83 -4.94
C LEU A 44 0.82 1.76 -5.15
N ASP A 45 0.96 1.26 -6.38
CA ASP A 45 2.01 0.29 -6.70
C ASP A 45 3.35 1.00 -6.94
N LEU A 46 4.30 0.81 -6.02
CA LEU A 46 5.65 1.37 -6.09
C LEU A 46 6.71 0.33 -6.48
N THR A 47 6.30 -0.89 -6.85
CA THR A 47 7.22 -2.01 -7.18
C THR A 47 8.13 -1.70 -8.37
N SER A 48 7.71 -0.81 -9.28
CA SER A 48 8.54 -0.36 -10.40
C SER A 48 9.62 0.66 -10.03
N GLY A 49 9.47 1.33 -8.88
CA GLY A 49 10.39 2.38 -8.42
C GLY A 49 10.56 3.58 -9.38
N GLY A 50 11.64 4.32 -9.15
CA GLY A 50 12.11 5.40 -10.03
C GLY A 50 11.29 6.69 -9.99
N ARG A 51 11.64 7.64 -10.88
CA ARG A 51 11.07 9.00 -10.89
C ARG A 51 9.55 9.03 -11.06
N ARG A 52 8.99 8.11 -11.85
CA ARG A 52 7.54 8.04 -12.07
C ARG A 52 6.82 7.62 -10.80
N ALA A 53 7.33 6.62 -10.08
CA ALA A 53 6.75 6.19 -8.81
C ALA A 53 6.80 7.32 -7.77
N ALA A 54 7.92 8.05 -7.68
CA ALA A 54 8.03 9.21 -6.79
C ALA A 54 7.03 10.34 -7.15
N ALA A 55 6.86 10.65 -8.44
CA ALA A 55 5.92 11.68 -8.88
C ALA A 55 4.45 11.29 -8.57
N GLU A 56 4.09 10.03 -8.81
CA GLU A 56 2.75 9.52 -8.48
C GLU A 56 2.54 9.43 -6.96
N LEU A 57 3.59 9.15 -6.17
CA LEU A 57 3.49 9.17 -4.70
C LEU A 57 3.17 10.57 -4.17
N ALA A 58 3.82 11.60 -4.71
CA ALA A 58 3.53 12.99 -4.36
C ALA A 58 2.09 13.38 -4.71
N LEU A 59 1.59 12.98 -5.89
CA LEU A 59 0.20 13.21 -6.29
C LEU A 59 -0.79 12.43 -5.40
N ALA A 60 -0.47 11.19 -5.02
CA ALA A 60 -1.32 10.39 -4.15
C ALA A 60 -1.42 10.99 -2.75
N GLU A 61 -0.31 11.51 -2.21
CA GLU A 61 -0.26 12.24 -0.94
C GLU A 61 -1.14 13.50 -0.97
N GLU A 62 -1.05 14.28 -2.06
CA GLU A 62 -1.86 15.47 -2.25
C GLU A 62 -3.36 15.15 -2.34
N TRP A 63 -3.73 14.09 -3.06
CA TRP A 63 -5.13 13.80 -3.39
C TRP A 63 -5.86 12.92 -2.36
N SER A 64 -5.14 12.26 -1.46
CA SER A 64 -5.68 11.24 -0.54
C SER A 64 -5.56 11.68 0.92
N ALA A 65 -6.33 12.71 1.30
CA ALA A 65 -6.28 13.28 2.65
C ALA A 65 -6.59 12.27 3.78
N ALA A 66 -7.44 11.26 3.50
CA ALA A 66 -7.78 10.20 4.43
C ALA A 66 -6.66 9.16 4.65
N GLY A 67 -5.56 9.25 3.90
CA GLY A 67 -4.49 8.26 3.89
C GLY A 67 -4.69 7.20 2.82
N PHE A 68 -3.62 6.45 2.54
CA PHE A 68 -3.61 5.41 1.51
C PHE A 68 -2.54 4.35 1.82
N GLY A 69 -2.57 3.24 1.07
CA GLY A 69 -1.56 2.20 1.13
C GLY A 69 -0.56 2.26 -0.02
N VAL A 70 0.58 1.58 0.14
CA VAL A 70 1.55 1.35 -0.94
C VAL A 70 1.85 -0.13 -1.10
N ARG A 71 2.25 -0.54 -2.30
CA ARG A 71 2.77 -1.89 -2.55
C ARG A 71 4.26 -1.82 -2.87
N LEU A 72 5.06 -2.59 -2.13
CA LEU A 72 6.52 -2.64 -2.26
C LEU A 72 6.99 -4.06 -2.57
N SER A 73 8.12 -4.15 -3.27
CA SER A 73 8.90 -5.37 -3.49
C SER A 73 10.29 -5.21 -2.89
N ASP A 74 10.99 -6.33 -2.73
CA ASP A 74 12.31 -6.38 -2.07
C ASP A 74 13.47 -5.86 -2.93
N ASN A 75 13.22 -5.43 -4.16
CA ASN A 75 14.26 -5.00 -5.10
C ASN A 75 14.79 -3.58 -4.82
N ASP A 76 14.64 -3.07 -3.58
CA ASP A 76 14.98 -1.69 -3.18
C ASP A 76 14.43 -0.61 -4.13
N ALA A 77 13.37 -0.92 -4.90
CA ALA A 77 12.85 -0.06 -5.95
C ALA A 77 12.32 1.28 -5.38
N PHE A 78 11.86 1.24 -4.14
CA PHE A 78 11.45 2.41 -3.38
C PHE A 78 11.76 2.21 -1.89
N PRO A 79 12.62 3.05 -1.26
CA PRO A 79 13.01 2.84 0.12
C PRO A 79 11.89 3.28 1.07
N ALA A 80 11.54 2.43 2.04
CA ALA A 80 10.43 2.67 2.97
C ALA A 80 10.57 3.98 3.80
N ARG A 81 11.80 4.47 4.00
CA ARG A 81 12.08 5.74 4.69
C ARG A 81 11.57 6.98 3.93
N ASP A 82 11.34 6.85 2.62
CA ASP A 82 10.85 7.93 1.77
C ASP A 82 9.31 7.95 1.69
N LEU A 83 8.62 7.09 2.46
CA LEU A 83 7.17 7.07 2.51
C LEU A 83 6.64 8.24 3.36
N PRO A 84 5.67 9.02 2.83
CA PRO A 84 5.09 10.13 3.57
C PRO A 84 4.17 9.62 4.69
N ALA A 85 3.90 10.48 5.68
CA ALA A 85 3.06 10.14 6.84
C ALA A 85 1.61 9.75 6.48
N ARG A 86 1.13 10.11 5.27
CA ARG A 86 -0.18 9.69 4.74
C ARG A 86 -0.23 8.21 4.36
N VAL A 87 0.92 7.55 4.20
CA VAL A 87 1.00 6.12 3.96
C VAL A 87 0.96 5.39 5.30
N HIS A 88 -0.14 4.68 5.55
CA HIS A 88 -0.34 3.95 6.81
C HIS A 88 -0.37 2.42 6.62
N THR A 89 -0.50 1.95 5.38
CA THR A 89 -0.54 0.52 5.06
C THR A 89 0.50 0.19 3.99
N VAL A 90 1.26 -0.88 4.21
CA VAL A 90 2.22 -1.42 3.23
C VAL A 90 1.79 -2.82 2.85
N LEU A 91 1.51 -3.04 1.57
CA LEU A 91 1.37 -4.36 0.98
C LEU A 91 2.74 -4.83 0.47
N LEU A 92 3.11 -6.03 0.89
CA LEU A 92 4.37 -6.65 0.52
C LEU A 92 4.10 -7.67 -0.58
N THR A 93 4.92 -7.67 -1.63
CA THR A 93 4.90 -8.77 -2.59
C THR A 93 5.38 -10.07 -1.93
N SER A 94 5.03 -11.22 -2.48
CA SER A 94 5.35 -12.53 -1.89
C SER A 94 6.85 -12.82 -1.78
N ASP A 95 7.64 -12.13 -2.59
CA ASP A 95 9.10 -12.15 -2.63
C ASP A 95 9.75 -11.13 -1.67
N ALA A 96 8.96 -10.31 -0.97
CA ALA A 96 9.49 -9.37 0.00
C ALA A 96 9.92 -10.06 1.30
N SER A 97 11.22 -10.04 1.61
CA SER A 97 11.82 -10.48 2.86
C SER A 97 11.73 -9.39 3.94
N CYS A 98 10.53 -8.85 4.16
CA CYS A 98 10.32 -7.91 5.24
C CYS A 98 10.30 -8.63 6.59
N THR A 99 11.32 -8.41 7.41
CA THR A 99 11.24 -8.57 8.87
C THR A 99 10.52 -7.37 9.48
N ARG A 100 9.49 -7.61 10.29
CA ARG A 100 8.79 -6.56 11.05
C ARG A 100 9.75 -5.87 12.01
N ALA A 101 10.20 -4.66 11.69
CA ALA A 101 10.91 -3.83 12.65
C ALA A 101 9.92 -3.35 13.72
N THR A 102 10.04 -3.88 14.94
CA THR A 102 9.37 -3.31 16.11
C THR A 102 10.11 -2.01 16.46
N SER A 103 9.44 -0.86 16.28
CA SER A 103 9.89 0.51 16.63
C SER A 103 10.98 1.14 15.73
N PRO A 104 11.16 2.48 15.75
CA PRO A 104 11.49 3.25 14.55
C PRO A 104 12.95 3.08 14.14
N ALA A 105 13.16 3.03 12.82
CA ALA A 105 14.45 3.04 12.15
C ALA A 105 15.28 1.74 12.24
N THR A 106 14.82 0.69 11.54
CA THR A 106 15.76 -0.13 10.75
C THR A 106 15.02 -0.75 9.58
N ALA A 107 15.23 -0.18 8.38
CA ALA A 107 14.68 -0.66 7.12
C ALA A 107 15.42 -1.92 6.65
N CYS A 108 14.76 -2.72 5.81
CA CYS A 108 15.24 -3.95 5.17
C CYS A 108 16.76 -4.00 4.99
N SER A 109 17.40 -5.06 5.53
CA SER A 109 18.78 -5.41 5.21
C SER A 109 18.77 -6.65 4.35
N SER A 110 19.26 -6.51 3.12
CA SER A 110 19.49 -7.60 2.17
C SER A 110 20.73 -8.42 2.56
N ARG A 111 20.72 -9.69 2.14
CA ARG A 111 21.94 -10.48 1.91
C ARG A 111 22.32 -10.38 0.45
#